data_AF-A0A7M3Z3S6-F1
#
_entry.id   AF-A0A7M3Z3S6-F1
#
_cell.length_a   1.000
_cell.length_b   1.000
_cell.length_c   1.000
_cell.angle_alpha   90.00
_cell.angle_beta   90.00
_cell.angle_gamma   90.00
#
_symmetry.space_group_name_H-M   'P 1'
#
loop_
_entity.id
_entity.type
_entity.pdbx_description
1 polymer ?
#
loop_
_entity_poly.entity_id
_entity_poly.type
_entity_poly.pdbx_seq_one_letter_code
_entity_poly.pdbx_strand_id
1 'polypeptide(L)' 'MKVVKKDDVPSIAFLPTGFGNFRIQVFHEETTGFDHVALTLGDMSGPDPVLVRVHSECLTGDVFSSTRCD' A
#
# COMPACT_ATOMS: atom_id res chain seq x y z
N MET A 1 16.89 3.45 -3.44
CA MET A 1 15.43 3.70 -3.38
C MET A 1 15.16 4.62 -2.21
N LYS A 2 14.89 5.90 -2.47
CA LYS A 2 14.54 6.88 -1.43
C LYS A 2 13.06 7.19 -1.61
N VAL A 3 12.25 6.59 -0.76
CA VAL A 3 10.80 6.79 -0.74
C VAL A 3 10.52 7.95 0.22
N VAL A 4 9.81 8.98 -0.26
CA VAL A 4 9.53 10.19 0.51
C VAL A 4 8.02 10.39 0.65
N LYS A 5 7.62 11.01 1.76
CA LYS A 5 6.25 11.48 1.96
C LYS A 5 6.14 12.89 1.38
N LYS A 6 5.12 13.14 0.57
CA LYS A 6 4.80 14.47 0.04
C LYS A 6 3.74 15.09 0.94
N ASP A 7 4.09 16.15 1.67
CA ASP A 7 3.20 16.74 2.69
C ASP A 7 2.24 17.81 2.15
N ASP A 8 2.35 18.19 0.87
CA ASP A 8 1.52 19.24 0.25
C ASP A 8 0.05 18.82 0.04
N VAL A 9 -0.22 17.52 -0.02
CA VAL A 9 -1.56 16.92 -0.20
C VAL A 9 -1.68 15.76 0.77
N PRO A 10 -2.83 15.56 1.46
CA PRO A 10 -3.03 14.41 2.32
C PRO A 10 -2.76 13.11 1.55
N SER A 11 -1.66 12.44 1.88
CA SER A 11 -1.25 11.20 1.21
C SER A 11 -1.94 9.96 1.79
N ILE A 12 -2.93 10.15 2.68
CA ILE A 12 -3.63 9.08 3.39
C ILE A 12 -5.15 9.21 3.23
N ALA A 13 -5.82 8.09 3.02
CA ALA A 13 -7.27 8.01 2.91
C ALA A 13 -7.83 6.74 3.58
N PHE A 14 -9.15 6.71 3.76
CA PHE A 14 -9.87 5.55 4.27
C PHE A 14 -10.31 4.65 3.13
N LEU A 15 -9.98 3.36 3.19
CA LEU A 15 -10.31 2.36 2.19
C LEU A 15 -11.16 1.24 2.83
N PRO A 16 -12.50 1.35 2.76
CA PRO A 16 -13.37 0.28 3.23
C PRO A 16 -13.32 -0.91 2.25
N THR A 17 -13.14 -2.11 2.78
CA THR A 17 -13.11 -3.36 2.00
C THR A 17 -13.97 -4.43 2.67
N GLY A 18 -14.28 -5.52 1.95
CA GLY A 18 -14.96 -6.68 2.55
C GLY A 18 -14.16 -7.38 3.66
N PHE A 19 -12.85 -7.12 3.76
CA PHE A 19 -11.96 -7.71 4.77
C PHE A 19 -11.73 -6.79 5.97
N GLY A 20 -12.27 -5.58 5.95
CA GLY A 20 -12.11 -4.60 7.01
C GLY A 20 -11.81 -3.19 6.49
N ASN A 21 -11.54 -2.31 7.45
CA ASN A 21 -11.38 -0.89 7.24
C ASN A 21 -9.89 -0.52 7.21
N PHE A 22 -9.33 -0.40 6.02
CA PHE A 22 -7.92 -0.07 5.84
C PHE A 22 -7.71 1.44 5.77
N ARG A 23 -6.51 1.87 6.16
CA ARG A 23 -5.98 3.16 5.71
C ARG A 23 -5.01 2.91 4.56
N ILE A 24 -5.20 3.64 3.48
CA ILE A 24 -4.33 3.61 2.30
C ILE A 24 -3.44 4.84 2.33
N GLN A 25 -2.13 4.66 2.22
CA GLN A 25 -1.16 5.75 2.19
C GLN A 25 -0.26 5.65 0.96
N VAL A 26 -0.10 6.77 0.24
CA VAL A 26 0.77 6.90 -0.92
C VAL A 26 2.15 7.39 -0.49
N PHE A 27 3.18 6.83 -1.11
CA PHE A 27 4.57 7.21 -0.97
C PHE A 27 5.20 7.42 -2.34
N HIS A 28 5.90 8.54 -2.52
CA HIS A 28 6.49 8.89 -3.80
C HIS A 28 7.98 8.52 -3.84
N GLU A 29 8.42 7.88 -4.92
CA GLU A 29 9.83 7.58 -5.14
C GLU A 29 10.47 8.64 -6.06
N GLU A 30 11.32 9.50 -5.50
CA GLU A 30 11.93 10.63 -6.23
C GLU A 30 12.79 10.19 -7.42
N THR A 31 13.40 9.01 -7.35
CA THR A 31 14.36 8.54 -8.36
C THR A 31 13.70 8.01 -9.62
N THR A 32 12.53 7.39 -9.49
CA THR A 32 11.80 6.76 -10.60
C THR A 32 10.56 7.55 -10.99
N GLY A 33 10.05 8.38 -10.08
CA GLY A 33 8.77 9.07 -10.22
C GLY A 33 7.57 8.18 -9.94
N PHE A 34 7.76 6.94 -9.48
CA PHE A 34 6.67 6.02 -9.17
C PHE A 34 6.05 6.29 -7.80
N ASP A 35 4.75 6.02 -7.71
CA ASP A 35 4.00 6.04 -6.47
C ASP A 35 3.81 4.61 -5.96
N HIS A 36 4.09 4.41 -4.68
CA HIS A 36 3.91 3.17 -3.96
C HIS A 36 2.83 3.34 -2.90
N VAL A 37 2.17 2.25 -2.52
CA VAL A 37 1.04 2.29 -1.59
C VAL A 37 1.27 1.34 -0.41
N ALA A 38 0.96 1.80 0.80
CA ALA A 38 0.82 0.94 1.96
C ALA A 38 -0.64 0.88 2.44
N LEU A 39 -1.11 -0.33 2.72
CA LEU A 39 -2.38 -0.58 3.39
C LEU A 39 -2.11 -0.96 4.85
N THR A 40 -2.75 -0.25 5.77
CA THR A 40 -2.61 -0.50 7.22
C THR A 40 -3.96 -0.78 7.86
N LEU A 41 -3.98 -1.68 8.82
CA LEU A 41 -5.19 -2.11 9.53
C LEU A 41 -4.96 -2.01 11.04
N GLY A 42 -5.86 -1.32 11.74
CA GLY A 42 -5.82 -1.20 13.20
C GLY A 42 -4.70 -0.32 13.74
N ASP A 43 -4.28 -0.63 14.97
CA ASP A 43 -3.14 -0.01 15.65
C ASP A 43 -1.99 -1.03 15.71
N MET A 44 -0.78 -0.56 15.41
CA MET A 44 0.45 -1.35 15.29
C MET A 44 1.49 -0.95 16.34
N SER A 45 1.09 -0.20 17.38
CA SER A 45 1.97 0.31 18.45
C SER A 45 2.30 -0.71 19.56
N GLY A 46 1.78 -1.93 19.47
CA GLY A 46 1.97 -2.97 20.46
C GLY A 46 3.40 -3.54 20.53
N PRO A 47 3.70 -4.38 21.53
CA PRO A 47 5.01 -5.02 21.68
C PRO A 47 5.26 -6.14 20.67
N ASP A 48 4.19 -6.68 20.08
CA ASP A 48 4.26 -7.79 19.13
C ASP A 48 4.70 -7.31 17.73
N PRO A 49 5.47 -8.13 16.99
CA PRO A 49 5.83 -7.81 15.62
C PRO A 49 4.61 -7.63 14.72
N VAL A 50 4.63 -6.58 13.90
CA VAL A 50 3.58 -6.30 12.92
C VAL A 50 3.65 -7.31 11.77
N LEU A 51 2.51 -7.91 11.40
CA LEU A 51 2.40 -8.74 10.21
C LEU A 51 2.55 -7.87 8.95
N VAL A 52 3.52 -8.18 8.11
CA VAL A 52 3.82 -7.41 6.89
C VAL A 52 3.78 -8.31 5.67
N ARG A 53 3.18 -7.80 4.58
CA ARG A 53 3.25 -8.37 3.24
C ARG A 53 3.80 -7.31 2.27
N VAL A 54 4.83 -7.67 1.52
CA VAL A 54 5.31 -6.89 0.37
C VAL A 54 4.72 -7.51 -0.88
N HIS A 55 4.04 -6.68 -1.68
CA HIS A 55 3.38 -7.10 -2.91
C HIS A 55 3.95 -6.29 -4.08
N SER A 56 4.31 -6.98 -5.16
CA SER A 56 4.66 -6.34 -6.42
C SER A 56 3.40 -6.22 -7.26
N GLU A 57 3.11 -5.02 -7.76
CA GLU A 57 1.96 -4.77 -8.62
C GLU A 57 1.98 -5.71 -9.84
N CYS A 58 0.86 -6.38 -10.10
CA CYS A 58 0.64 -7.14 -11.31
C CYS A 58 -0.74 -6.77 -11.87
N LEU A 59 -0.81 -5.76 -12.74
CA LEU A 59 -2.07 -5.28 -13.31
C LEU A 59 -2.94 -6.43 -13.87
N THR A 60 -2.32 -7.38 -14.57
CA THR A 60 -3.04 -8.52 -15.15
C THR A 60 -3.58 -9.49 -14.12
N GLY A 61 -2.86 -9.75 -13.02
CA GLY A 61 -3.31 -10.64 -11.95
C GLY A 61 -4.30 -9.94 -11.02
N ASP A 62 -3.89 -8.79 -10.49
CA ASP A 62 -4.59 -8.05 -9.43
C ASP A 62 -5.94 -7.47 -9.90
N VAL A 63 -6.03 -7.02 -11.16
CA VAL A 63 -7.23 -6.32 -11.67
C VAL A 63 -8.01 -7.16 -12.67
N PHE A 64 -7.33 -7.86 -13.57
CA PHE A 64 -7.97 -8.62 -14.64
C PHE A 64 -8.12 -10.12 -14.35
N SER A 65 -7.74 -10.57 -13.15
CA SER A 65 -7.83 -11.96 -12.71
C SER A 65 -7.17 -12.94 -13.69
N SER A 66 -6.03 -12.56 -14.26
CA SER A 66 -5.28 -13.41 -15.17
C SER A 66 -4.90 -14.73 -14.50
N THR A 67 -5.13 -15.85 -15.18
CA THR A 67 -4.75 -17.19 -14.72
C THR A 67 -3.31 -17.56 -15.08
N ARG A 68 -2.55 -16.62 -15.66
CA ARG A 68 -1.17 -16.84 -16.10
C ARG A 68 -0.14 -16.48 -15.02
N CYS A 69 -0.49 -15.51 -14.18
CA CYS A 69 0.27 -15.11 -13.02
C CYS A 69 -0.42 -15.71 -11.79
N ASP A 70 0.32 -15.97 -10.72
CA ASP A 70 -0.23 -16.48 -9.45
C ASP A 70 -1.31 -15.55 -8.86
#